data_AF-R7AY62-F1
#
_entry.id   AF-R7AY62-F1
#
_cell.length_a   1.000
_cell.length_b   1.000
_cell.length_c   1.000
_cell.angle_alpha   90.00
_cell.angle_beta   90.00
_cell.angle_gamma   90.00
#
_symmetry.space_group_name_H-M   'P 1'
#
loop_
_entity.id
_entity.type
_entity.pdbx_description
1 polymer ?
#
loop_
_entity_poly.entity_id
_entity_poly.type
_entity_poly.pdbx_seq_one_letter_code
_entity_poly.pdbx_strand_id
1 'polypeptide(L)'
;MIYCQNCGNQCADHTRFCPVCGAPLQISTSQQPNGVYYYQQPVQEDKPETALCVLSFFFWIVGVVLYAVNVSTKPVSARAYLKWGLISVAVNVGLSLLVMLIPLLLAVSSA
;
A
#
# COMPACT_ATOMS: atom_id res chain seq x y z
N MET A 1 8.51 -1.48 -36.58
CA MET A 1 9.18 -0.53 -35.68
C MET A 1 8.10 0.13 -34.84
N ILE A 2 8.33 0.36 -33.54
CA ILE A 2 7.32 0.93 -32.62
C ILE A 2 7.86 2.22 -31.99
N TYR A 3 7.00 3.21 -31.77
CA TYR A 3 7.36 4.43 -31.04
C TYR A 3 6.91 4.36 -29.59
N CYS A 4 7.77 4.78 -28.68
CA CYS A 4 7.42 4.86 -27.27
C CYS A 4 6.41 5.98 -27.02
N GLN A 5 5.25 5.65 -26.44
CA GLN A 5 4.20 6.63 -26.11
C GLN A 5 4.61 7.60 -24.99
N ASN A 6 5.68 7.30 -24.25
CA ASN A 6 6.14 8.13 -23.13
C ASN A 6 7.22 9.14 -23.53
N CYS A 7 8.18 8.76 -24.39
CA CYS A 7 9.29 9.62 -24.78
C CYS A 7 9.36 9.95 -26.28
N GLY A 8 8.48 9.36 -27.09
CA GLY A 8 8.46 9.56 -28.54
C GLY A 8 9.62 8.91 -29.29
N ASN A 9 10.56 8.25 -28.61
CA ASN A 9 11.71 7.63 -29.27
C ASN A 9 11.31 6.37 -30.05
N GLN A 10 11.99 6.13 -31.17
CA GLN A 10 11.81 4.92 -31.96
C GLN A 10 12.48 3.72 -31.27
N CYS A 11 11.74 2.63 -31.16
CA CYS A 11 12.14 1.40 -30.50
C CYS A 11 11.99 0.21 -31.46
N ALA A 12 12.83 -0.81 -31.30
CA ALA A 12 12.75 -2.02 -32.11
C ALA A 12 11.53 -2.86 -31.71
N ASP A 13 10.90 -3.56 -32.68
CA ASP A 13 9.64 -4.30 -32.46
C ASP A 13 9.74 -5.42 -31.43
N HIS A 14 10.94 -5.91 -31.14
CA HIS A 14 11.19 -6.98 -30.18
C HIS A 14 11.66 -6.47 -28.81
N THR A 15 11.60 -5.16 -28.56
CA THR A 15 12.02 -4.57 -27.28
C THR A 15 10.84 -4.43 -26.33
N ARG A 16 10.97 -5.00 -25.13
CA ARG A 16 9.92 -5.00 -24.08
C ARG A 16 9.83 -3.67 -23.34
N PHE A 17 10.94 -2.93 -23.31
CA PHE A 17 11.05 -1.64 -22.66
C PHE A 17 11.79 -0.68 -23.58
N CYS A 18 11.45 0.61 -23.48
CA CYS A 18 12.19 1.65 -24.17
C CYS A 18 13.61 1.78 -23.56
N PRO A 19 14.68 1.71 -24.36
CA PRO A 19 16.05 1.84 -23.85
C PRO A 19 16.38 3.27 -23.39
N VAL A 20 15.57 4.26 -23.79
CA VAL A 20 15.78 5.68 -23.44
C VAL A 20 15.08 6.06 -22.14
N CYS A 21 13.84 5.61 -21.92
CA CYS A 21 13.02 6.04 -20.77
C CYS A 21 12.55 4.90 -19.85
N GLY A 22 12.81 3.65 -20.19
CA GLY A 22 12.41 2.48 -19.40
C GLY A 22 10.91 2.15 -19.45
N ALA A 23 10.08 2.91 -20.17
CA ALA A 23 8.65 2.64 -20.26
C ALA A 23 8.37 1.31 -20.99
N PRO A 24 7.39 0.50 -20.54
CA PRO A 24 7.03 -0.75 -21.18
C PRO A 24 6.43 -0.49 -22.57
N LEU A 25 6.87 -1.27 -23.56
CA LEU A 25 6.32 -1.24 -24.91
C LEU A 25 5.35 -2.40 -25.06
N GLN A 26 4.14 -2.11 -25.57
CA GLN A 26 3.14 -3.15 -25.84
C GLN A 26 3.55 -3.94 -27.08
N ILE A 27 4.18 -5.09 -26.88
CA ILE A 27 4.55 -5.99 -27.98
C ILE A 27 3.36 -6.88 -28.32
N SER A 28 2.69 -6.58 -29.42
CA SER A 28 1.66 -7.45 -29.99
C SER A 28 2.32 -8.46 -30.93
N THR A 29 3.10 -9.41 -30.43
CA THR A 29 3.46 -10.59 -31.23
C THR A 29 3.86 -11.75 -30.34
N SER A 30 3.05 -12.80 -30.47
CA SER A 30 3.33 -14.18 -30.08
C SER A 30 4.79 -14.58 -30.33
N GLN A 31 5.34 -15.39 -29.42
CA GLN A 31 6.64 -16.09 -29.44
C GLN A 31 7.69 -15.45 -28.51
N GLN A 32 7.68 -15.84 -27.23
CA GLN A 32 8.82 -15.70 -26.32
C GLN A 32 9.60 -17.01 -26.25
N PRO A 33 10.88 -17.04 -26.64
CA PRO A 33 11.87 -17.88 -25.96
C PRO A 33 12.66 -17.01 -24.97
N ASN A 34 12.93 -17.58 -23.79
CA ASN A 34 13.71 -17.02 -22.67
C ASN A 34 13.05 -15.95 -21.79
N GLY A 35 12.39 -16.44 -20.74
CA GLY A 35 12.99 -16.35 -19.39
C GLY A 35 13.19 -14.95 -18.83
N VAL A 36 12.14 -14.12 -18.84
CA VAL A 36 12.07 -12.95 -17.96
C VAL A 36 10.78 -13.06 -17.15
N TYR A 37 10.91 -13.42 -15.88
CA TYR A 37 9.82 -13.41 -14.91
C TYR A 37 9.38 -11.96 -14.67
N TYR A 38 8.32 -11.54 -15.35
CA TYR A 38 7.55 -10.39 -14.90
C TYR A 38 6.65 -10.89 -13.77
N TYR A 39 6.79 -10.30 -12.59
CA TYR A 39 5.89 -10.54 -11.48
C TYR A 39 4.54 -9.89 -11.79
N GLN A 40 3.73 -10.58 -12.59
CA GLN A 40 2.31 -10.30 -12.73
C GLN A 40 1.68 -10.80 -11.44
N GLN A 41 1.35 -9.91 -10.50
CA GLN A 41 0.55 -10.32 -9.35
C GLN A 41 -0.75 -10.93 -9.91
N PRO A 42 -1.11 -12.17 -9.54
CA PRO A 42 -2.44 -12.67 -9.84
C PRO A 42 -3.43 -11.67 -9.26
N VAL A 43 -4.57 -11.47 -9.93
CA VAL A 43 -5.73 -10.75 -9.36
C VAL A 43 -6.19 -11.54 -8.13
N GLN A 44 -5.44 -11.42 -7.04
CA GLN A 44 -5.86 -11.81 -5.71
C GLN A 44 -6.99 -10.84 -5.40
N GLU A 45 -8.18 -11.39 -5.19
CA GLU A 45 -9.26 -10.72 -4.50
C GLU A 45 -8.66 -9.84 -3.40
N ASP A 46 -8.85 -8.52 -3.50
CA ASP A 46 -8.18 -7.49 -2.69
C ASP A 46 -8.77 -7.51 -1.26
N LYS A 47 -8.63 -8.67 -0.62
CA LYS A 47 -9.09 -8.96 0.72
C LYS A 47 -8.00 -8.46 1.67
N PRO A 48 -8.31 -7.49 2.53
CA PRO A 48 -7.35 -7.04 3.51
C PRO A 48 -7.00 -8.20 4.45
N GLU A 49 -5.72 -8.52 4.51
CA GLU A 49 -5.18 -9.49 5.46
C GLU A 49 -5.49 -9.03 6.89
N THR A 50 -6.30 -9.82 7.61
CA THR A 50 -6.73 -9.50 8.98
C THR A 50 -5.54 -9.31 9.92
N ALA A 51 -4.48 -10.12 9.75
CA ALA A 51 -3.26 -10.03 10.52
C ALA A 51 -2.54 -8.68 10.34
N LEU A 52 -2.53 -8.12 9.13
CA LEU A 52 -1.92 -6.81 8.87
C LEU A 52 -2.76 -5.66 9.43
N CYS A 53 -4.10 -5.80 9.45
CA CYS A 53 -4.97 -4.86 10.16
C CYS A 53 -4.70 -4.87 11.67
N VAL A 54 -4.61 -6.06 12.27
CA VAL A 54 -4.32 -6.21 13.70
C VAL A 54 -2.93 -5.66 14.03
N LEU A 55 -1.93 -5.92 13.19
CA LEU A 55 -0.59 -5.38 13.39
C LEU A 55 -0.55 -3.85 13.34
N SER A 56 -1.34 -3.24 12.45
CA SER A 56 -1.51 -1.78 12.36
C SER A 56 -2.18 -1.18 13.61
N PHE A 57 -2.96 -1.95 14.35
CA PHE A 57 -3.58 -1.52 15.60
C PHE A 57 -2.54 -1.28 16.70
N PHE A 58 -1.54 -2.17 16.83
CA PHE A 58 -0.50 -2.10 17.86
C PHE A 58 0.57 -1.06 17.56
N PHE A 59 0.87 -0.84 16.29
CA PHE A 59 1.92 0.08 15.86
C PHE A 59 1.37 0.97 14.76
N TRP A 60 0.93 2.19 15.13
CA TRP A 60 0.51 3.25 14.19
C TRP A 60 1.39 3.25 12.94
N ILE A 61 2.71 3.24 13.15
CA ILE A 61 3.72 3.41 12.10
C ILE A 61 3.58 2.34 11.02
N VAL A 62 3.27 1.10 11.41
CA VAL A 62 3.12 -0.02 10.48
C VAL A 62 1.95 0.22 9.52
N GLY A 63 0.84 0.78 10.00
CA GLY A 63 -0.32 1.11 9.16
C GLY A 63 0.02 2.14 8.06
N VAL A 64 0.82 3.15 8.39
CA VAL A 64 1.26 4.18 7.42
C VAL A 64 2.26 3.61 6.41
N VAL A 65 3.20 2.77 6.87
CA VAL A 65 4.19 2.12 5.99
C VAL A 65 3.50 1.17 5.01
N LEU A 66 2.55 0.36 5.48
CA LEU A 66 1.76 -0.55 4.63
C LEU A 66 0.92 0.22 3.60
N TYR A 67 0.36 1.37 3.98
CA TYR A 67 -0.33 2.25 3.04
C TYR A 67 0.63 2.74 1.94
N ALA A 68 1.81 3.25 2.30
CA ALA A 68 2.76 3.82 1.34
C ALA A 68 3.31 2.78 0.35
N VAL A 69 3.58 1.55 0.80
CA VAL A 69 4.07 0.47 -0.07
C VAL A 69 2.97 -0.06 -0.99
N ASN A 70 1.75 -0.23 -0.47
CA ASN A 70 0.66 -0.85 -1.22
C ASN A 70 -0.22 0.15 -1.98
N VAL A 71 0.09 1.45 -1.96
CA VAL A 71 -0.71 2.49 -2.62
C VAL A 71 -0.84 2.28 -4.13
N SER A 72 0.21 1.75 -4.77
CA SER A 72 0.25 1.55 -6.23
C SER A 72 -0.26 0.18 -6.68
N THR A 73 -0.31 -0.80 -5.77
CA THR A 73 -0.60 -2.21 -6.09
C THR A 73 -1.98 -2.64 -5.61
N LYS A 74 -2.38 -2.24 -4.40
CA LYS A 74 -3.64 -2.64 -3.74
C LYS A 74 -4.30 -1.44 -3.04
N PRO A 75 -4.93 -0.52 -3.79
CA PRO A 75 -5.37 0.77 -3.28
C PRO A 75 -6.54 0.66 -2.28
N VAL A 76 -7.35 -0.41 -2.36
CA VAL A 76 -8.51 -0.59 -1.48
C VAL A 76 -8.06 -1.10 -0.11
N SER A 77 -7.22 -2.13 -0.05
CA SER A 77 -6.65 -2.64 1.21
C SER A 77 -5.69 -1.64 1.87
N ALA A 78 -4.87 -0.91 1.10
CA ALA A 78 -4.01 0.16 1.61
C ALA A 78 -4.81 1.19 2.43
N ARG A 79 -5.94 1.66 1.89
CA ARG A 79 -6.83 2.61 2.59
C ARG A 79 -7.51 1.98 3.80
N ALA A 80 -7.76 0.67 3.79
CA ALA A 80 -8.29 -0.04 4.94
C ALA A 80 -7.28 -0.02 6.10
N TYR A 81 -6.02 -0.40 5.85
CA TYR A 81 -4.97 -0.40 6.89
C TYR A 81 -4.80 0.97 7.55
N LEU A 82 -4.85 2.04 6.76
CA LEU A 82 -4.81 3.41 7.28
C LEU A 82 -5.99 3.71 8.20
N LYS A 83 -7.21 3.31 7.81
CA LYS A 83 -8.42 3.50 8.64
C LYS A 83 -8.31 2.74 9.97
N TRP A 84 -7.89 1.47 9.94
CA TRP A 84 -7.74 0.66 11.15
C TRP A 84 -6.65 1.20 12.09
N GLY A 85 -5.54 1.68 11.53
CA GLY A 85 -4.48 2.36 12.29
C GLY A 85 -4.96 3.66 12.93
N LEU A 86 -5.75 4.48 12.22
CA LEU A 86 -6.28 5.73 12.79
C LEU A 86 -7.25 5.47 13.95
N ILE A 87 -8.08 4.44 13.81
CA ILE A 87 -9.03 4.03 14.86
C ILE A 87 -8.30 3.61 16.13
N SER A 88 -7.20 2.84 16.02
CA SER A 88 -6.46 2.39 17.20
C SER A 88 -5.85 3.56 17.98
N VAL A 89 -5.34 4.56 17.28
CA VAL A 89 -4.79 5.77 17.86
C VAL A 89 -5.87 6.55 18.60
N ALA A 90 -7.01 6.79 17.96
CA ALA A 90 -8.11 7.51 18.57
C ALA A 90 -8.63 6.80 19.84
N VAL A 91 -8.77 5.47 19.78
CA VAL A 91 -9.20 4.65 20.93
C VAL A 91 -8.14 4.67 22.04
N ASN A 92 -6.85 4.53 21.71
CA ASN A 92 -5.78 4.51 22.71
C ASN A 92 -5.61 5.87 23.41
N VAL A 93 -5.67 6.98 22.65
CA VAL A 93 -5.63 8.33 23.22
C VAL A 93 -6.87 8.61 24.06
N GLY A 94 -8.07 8.28 23.55
CA GLY A 94 -9.31 8.45 24.29
C GLY A 94 -9.36 7.64 25.59
N LEU A 95 -8.96 6.36 25.53
CA LEU A 95 -8.88 5.49 26.71
C LEU A 95 -7.82 5.97 27.71
N SER A 96 -6.65 6.42 27.24
CA SER A 96 -5.61 6.97 28.12
C SER A 96 -6.09 8.22 28.84
N LEU A 97 -6.78 9.13 28.15
CA LEU A 97 -7.37 10.32 28.76
C LEU A 97 -8.45 9.94 29.78
N LEU A 98 -9.33 8.98 29.44
CA LEU A 98 -10.37 8.52 30.35
C LEU A 98 -9.77 7.90 31.62
N VAL A 99 -8.77 7.03 31.49
CA VAL A 99 -8.08 6.40 32.63
C VAL A 99 -7.30 7.41 33.46
N MET A 100 -6.78 8.49 32.86
CA MET A 100 -6.09 9.56 33.59
C MET A 100 -7.05 10.52 34.31
N LEU A 101 -8.19 10.84 33.68
CA LEU A 101 -9.15 11.82 34.21
C LEU A 101 -10.05 11.23 35.31
N ILE A 102 -10.45 9.97 35.22
CA ILE A 102 -11.28 9.32 36.26
C ILE A 102 -10.66 9.39 37.66
N PRO A 103 -9.40 8.95 37.90
CA PRO A 103 -8.79 9.02 39.23
C PRO A 103 -8.56 10.47 39.68
N LEU A 104 -8.31 11.40 38.75
CA LEU A 104 -8.20 12.82 39.06
C LEU A 104 -9.53 13.37 39.60
N LEU A 105 -10.66 13.03 38.97
CA LEU A 105 -11.99 13.44 39.43
C LEU A 105 -12.33 12.82 40.79
N LEU A 106 -11.98 11.56 41.01
CA LEU A 106 -12.16 10.91 42.31
C LEU A 106 -11.31 11.59 43.40
N ALA A 107 -10.05 11.92 43.10
CA ALA A 107 -9.17 12.62 44.03
C ALA A 107 -9.70 14.03 44.37
N VAL A 108 -10.23 14.78 43.38
CA VAL A 108 -10.88 16.08 43.61
C VAL A 108 -12.16 15.95 44.44
N SER A 109 -12.94 14.88 44.24
CA SER A 109 -14.15 14.65 45.06
C SER A 109 -13.86 14.28 46.51
N SER A 110 -12.63 13.83 46.80
CA SER A 110 -12.18 13.47 48.16
C SER A 110 -11.49 14.61 48.92
N ALA A 111 -11.22 15.74 48.26
CA ALA A 111 -10.57 16.92 48.82
C ALA A 111 -11.59 18.00 49.18
#